data_AF-A0A958Y9G7-F1
#
_entry.id   AF-A0A958Y9G7-F1
#
_cell.length_a   1.000
_cell.length_b   1.000
_cell.length_c   1.000
_cell.angle_alpha   90.00
_cell.angle_beta   90.00
_cell.angle_gamma   90.00
#
_symmetry.space_group_name_H-M   'P 1'
#
loop_
_entity.id
_entity.type
_entity.pdbx_description
1 polymer ?
#
loop_
_entity_poly.entity_id
_entity_poly.type
_entity_poly.pdbx_seq_one_letter_code
_entity_poly.pdbx_strand_id
1 'polypeptide(L)'
;MKKTILLLVGLSMLFFNCTVKEKIVFNDDYSGTYLVNFDMSPFMKAFEESMGGNQTTDTNEEKEYEVIDTVMVFADIMEMYKDSISQLPEEKRVAMEAVKDMYMKMQMDEKEKTMSFGIGLDFSTIDELKGIREKVRKA
;
A
#
# COMPACT_ATOMS: atom_id res chain seq x y z
N MET A 1 -2.35 7.84 -38.83
CA MET A 1 -3.41 7.85 -37.80
C MET A 1 -3.19 6.76 -36.74
N LYS A 2 -3.26 5.45 -37.04
CA LYS A 2 -3.01 4.38 -36.03
C LYS A 2 -1.63 4.45 -35.33
N LYS A 3 -0.55 4.70 -36.09
CA LYS A 3 0.82 4.82 -35.53
C LYS A 3 0.99 6.05 -34.64
N THR A 4 0.29 7.14 -34.96
CA THR A 4 0.30 8.39 -34.20
C THR A 4 -0.46 8.25 -32.88
N ILE A 5 -1.59 7.54 -32.88
CA ILE A 5 -2.37 7.21 -31.67
C ILE A 5 -1.55 6.31 -30.74
N LEU A 6 -0.87 5.30 -31.28
CA LEU A 6 -0.07 4.37 -30.49
C LEU A 6 1.13 5.06 -29.81
N LEU A 7 1.72 6.06 -30.47
CA LEU A 7 2.80 6.88 -29.93
C LEU A 7 2.29 7.85 -28.84
N LEU A 8 1.09 8.39 -29.00
CA LEU A 8 0.43 9.25 -27.99
C LEU A 8 0.03 8.47 -26.73
N VAL A 9 -0.49 7.25 -26.89
CA VAL A 9 -0.81 6.35 -25.76
C VAL A 9 0.46 5.91 -25.03
N GLY A 10 1.53 5.57 -25.77
CA GLY A 10 2.83 5.27 -25.15
C GLY A 10 3.43 6.46 -24.39
N LEU A 11 3.24 7.69 -24.91
CA LEU A 11 3.73 8.90 -24.26
C LEU A 11 2.93 9.25 -22.99
N SER A 12 1.62 8.97 -22.93
CA SER A 12 0.81 9.30 -21.76
C SER A 12 1.17 8.45 -20.53
N MET A 13 1.69 7.23 -20.73
CA MET A 13 2.13 6.37 -19.62
C MET A 13 3.36 6.93 -18.87
N LEU A 14 4.11 7.85 -19.48
CA LEU A 14 5.30 8.44 -18.87
C LEU A 14 4.99 9.49 -17.79
N PHE A 15 3.72 9.91 -17.65
CA PHE A 15 3.32 10.95 -16.70
C PHE A 15 2.81 10.41 -15.35
N PHE A 16 2.80 9.10 -15.14
CA PHE A 16 2.46 8.51 -13.84
C PHE A 16 3.61 8.68 -12.83
N ASN A 17 3.62 9.79 -12.10
CA ASN A 17 4.51 9.99 -10.96
C ASN A 17 3.93 9.30 -9.72
N CYS A 18 4.45 8.13 -9.35
CA CYS A 18 4.17 7.50 -8.05
C CYS A 18 5.09 8.13 -6.99
N THR A 19 4.51 8.73 -5.95
CA THR A 19 5.28 9.29 -4.84
C THR A 19 5.41 8.24 -3.74
N VAL A 20 6.63 7.72 -3.57
CA VAL A 20 6.99 6.80 -2.49
C VAL A 20 7.75 7.57 -1.42
N LYS A 21 7.29 7.50 -0.17
CA LYS A 21 7.92 8.13 0.99
C LYS A 21 8.45 7.05 1.92
N GLU A 22 9.76 7.03 2.12
CA GLU A 22 10.43 6.18 3.10
C GLU A 22 10.67 7.01 4.37
N LYS A 23 10.24 6.50 5.52
CA LYS A 23 10.41 7.13 6.84
C LYS A 23 11.04 6.13 7.80
N ILE A 24 12.11 6.55 8.46
CA ILE A 24 12.74 5.81 9.55
C ILE A 24 12.74 6.72 10.77
N VAL A 25 12.19 6.23 11.88
CA VAL A 25 12.20 6.92 13.17
C VAL A 25 13.05 6.09 14.12
N PHE A 26 14.07 6.70 14.71
CA PHE A 26 14.92 6.06 15.72
C PHE A 26 14.55 6.59 17.10
N ASN A 27 14.52 5.67 18.07
CA ASN A 27 14.42 5.97 19.49
C ASN A 27 15.84 6.04 20.11
N ASP A 28 15.94 6.58 21.32
CA ASP A 28 17.21 6.76 22.04
C ASP A 28 17.93 5.43 22.36
N ASP A 29 17.19 4.32 22.39
CA ASP A 29 17.70 2.97 22.65
C ASP A 29 18.11 2.22 21.36
N TYR A 30 18.19 2.92 20.22
CA TYR A 30 18.46 2.37 18.88
C TYR A 30 17.38 1.43 18.32
N SER A 31 16.22 1.32 18.98
CA SER A 31 15.00 0.77 18.38
C SER A 31 14.34 1.81 17.47
N GLY A 32 13.26 1.43 16.79
CA GLY A 32 12.50 2.38 16.00
C GLY A 32 11.49 1.76 15.05
N THR A 33 11.01 2.59 14.14
CA THR A 33 10.02 2.20 13.14
C THR A 33 10.52 2.54 11.76
N TYR A 34 10.51 1.56 10.87
CA TYR A 34 10.70 1.71 9.43
C TYR A 34 9.33 1.66 8.74
N LEU A 35 9.04 2.62 7.87
CA LEU A 35 7.78 2.68 7.13
C LEU A 35 8.01 3.18 5.71
N VAL A 36 7.58 2.39 4.73
CA VAL A 36 7.48 2.82 3.33
C VAL A 36 6.02 3.07 3.02
N ASN A 37 5.69 4.32 2.70
CA ASN A 37 4.36 4.73 2.30
C ASN A 37 4.31 5.05 0.80
N PHE A 38 3.26 4.58 0.16
CA PHE A 38 2.92 4.82 -1.22
C PHE A 38 1.69 5.74 -1.27
N ASP A 39 1.82 6.88 -1.94
CA ASP A 39 0.70 7.80 -2.16
C ASP A 39 -0.14 7.33 -3.34
N MET A 40 -1.33 6.82 -3.04
CA MET A 40 -2.32 6.30 -4.00
C MET A 40 -3.46 7.29 -4.24
N SER A 41 -3.39 8.50 -3.67
CA SER A 41 -4.40 9.55 -3.89
C SER A 41 -4.64 9.87 -5.38
N PRO A 42 -3.61 9.89 -6.26
CA PRO A 42 -3.84 10.07 -7.70
C PRO A 42 -4.68 8.95 -8.33
N PHE A 43 -4.48 7.70 -7.89
CA PHE A 43 -5.27 6.56 -8.35
C PHE A 43 -6.73 6.70 -7.91
N MET A 44 -6.96 7.10 -6.66
CA MET A 44 -8.30 7.34 -6.12
C MET A 44 -9.06 8.40 -6.92
N LYS A 45 -8.40 9.52 -7.25
CA LYS A 45 -8.99 10.59 -8.07
C LYS A 45 -9.35 10.10 -9.48
N ALA A 46 -8.44 9.39 -10.13
CA ALA A 46 -8.68 8.84 -11.47
C ALA A 46 -9.80 7.78 -11.46
N PHE A 47 -9.88 6.97 -10.41
CA PHE A 47 -10.93 5.97 -10.25
C PHE A 47 -12.31 6.64 -10.10
N GLU A 48 -12.42 7.67 -9.25
CA GLU A 48 -13.64 8.47 -9.08
C GLU A 48 -14.08 9.14 -10.39
N GLU A 49 -13.15 9.74 -11.13
CA GLU A 49 -13.42 10.34 -12.44
C GLU A 49 -13.95 9.30 -13.44
N SER A 50 -13.35 8.10 -13.48
CA SER A 50 -13.76 7.03 -14.41
C SER A 50 -15.08 6.36 -14.06
N MET A 51 -15.44 6.34 -12.77
CA MET A 51 -16.71 5.79 -12.27
C MET A 51 -17.84 6.83 -12.26
N GLY A 52 -17.60 8.01 -12.84
CA GLY A 52 -18.60 9.05 -13.00
C GLY A 52 -18.83 9.83 -11.71
N GLY A 53 -17.77 10.34 -11.08
CA GLY A 53 -17.76 11.17 -9.86
C GLY A 53 -18.65 12.44 -9.85
N ASN A 54 -19.46 12.65 -10.88
CA ASN A 54 -20.64 13.52 -10.87
C ASN A 54 -21.92 12.68 -10.95
N GLN A 55 -22.06 11.66 -10.11
CA GLN A 55 -23.40 11.25 -9.69
C GLN A 55 -23.90 12.32 -8.71
N THR A 56 -24.32 13.46 -9.26
CA THR A 56 -25.51 14.14 -8.75
C THR A 56 -26.65 13.16 -8.93
N THR A 57 -26.80 12.22 -7.99
CA THR A 57 -28.05 11.51 -7.85
C THR A 57 -29.08 12.58 -7.46
N ASP A 58 -30.13 12.70 -8.27
CA ASP A 58 -31.34 13.52 -8.03
C ASP A 58 -32.15 13.05 -6.80
N THR A 59 -31.48 12.57 -5.76
CA THR A 59 -32.04 12.14 -4.49
C THR A 59 -31.24 12.82 -3.38
N ASN A 60 -31.95 13.56 -2.54
CA ASN A 60 -31.45 14.24 -1.33
C ASN A 60 -30.95 13.23 -0.27
N GLU A 61 -29.98 12.39 -0.61
CA GLU A 61 -29.26 11.53 0.33
C GLU A 61 -27.80 11.99 0.32
N GLU A 62 -27.35 12.59 1.43
CA GLU A 62 -25.95 12.93 1.62
C GLU A 62 -25.14 11.65 1.50
N LYS A 63 -24.27 11.55 0.50
CA LYS A 63 -23.31 10.45 0.40
C LYS A 63 -22.45 10.47 1.67
N GLU A 64 -22.56 9.44 2.51
CA GLU A 64 -21.66 9.26 3.64
C GLU A 64 -20.25 9.04 3.10
N TYR A 65 -19.33 9.94 3.42
CA TYR A 65 -17.93 9.82 3.07
C TYR A 65 -17.27 8.85 4.05
N GLU A 66 -16.64 7.79 3.54
CA GLU A 66 -15.97 6.82 4.39
C GLU A 66 -14.51 7.24 4.70
N VAL A 67 -14.12 7.03 5.96
CA VAL A 67 -12.73 7.15 6.41
C VAL A 67 -12.29 5.78 6.91
N ILE A 68 -11.26 5.21 6.28
CA ILE A 68 -10.71 3.90 6.60
C ILE A 68 -9.29 4.09 7.11
N ASP A 69 -9.00 3.66 8.33
CA ASP A 69 -7.64 3.55 8.87
C ASP A 69 -7.44 2.14 9.41
N THR A 70 -6.77 1.31 8.63
CA THR A 70 -6.59 -0.11 8.92
C THR A 70 -5.10 -0.43 9.04
N VAL A 71 -4.75 -1.10 10.14
CA VAL A 71 -3.43 -1.73 10.32
C VAL A 71 -3.62 -3.23 10.34
N MET A 72 -2.86 -3.94 9.51
CA MET A 72 -2.84 -5.39 9.42
C MET A 72 -1.45 -5.90 9.73
N VAL A 73 -1.31 -6.76 10.74
CA VAL A 73 -0.02 -7.38 11.10
C VAL A 73 0.09 -8.71 10.37
N PHE A 74 1.20 -8.97 9.69
CA PHE A 74 1.36 -10.19 8.88
C PHE A 74 1.36 -11.45 9.75
N ALA A 75 1.92 -11.40 10.96
CA ALA A 75 1.85 -12.50 11.92
C ALA A 75 0.41 -12.96 12.19
N ASP A 76 -0.53 -12.01 12.37
CA ASP A 76 -1.93 -12.31 12.63
C ASP A 76 -2.61 -12.95 11.40
N ILE A 77 -2.29 -12.45 10.21
CA ILE A 77 -2.75 -13.04 8.94
C ILE A 77 -2.23 -14.48 8.81
N MET A 78 -0.95 -14.70 9.16
CA MET A 78 -0.34 -16.02 9.09
C MET A 78 -0.96 -17.02 10.05
N GLU A 79 -1.36 -16.57 11.23
CA GLU A 79 -2.09 -17.40 12.19
C GLU A 79 -3.51 -17.70 11.71
N MET A 80 -4.23 -16.67 11.23
CA MET A 80 -5.61 -16.80 10.75
C MET A 80 -5.73 -17.76 9.55
N TYR A 81 -4.76 -17.71 8.62
CA TYR A 81 -4.76 -18.52 7.40
C TYR A 81 -3.71 -19.64 7.42
N LYS A 82 -3.30 -20.09 8.62
CA LYS A 82 -2.24 -21.08 8.80
C LYS A 82 -2.42 -22.33 7.94
N ASP A 83 -3.63 -22.86 7.87
CA ASP A 83 -3.94 -24.06 7.08
C ASP A 83 -3.74 -23.81 5.58
N SER A 84 -4.20 -22.67 5.07
CA SER A 84 -4.00 -22.27 3.67
C SER A 84 -2.53 -22.01 3.35
N ILE A 85 -1.80 -21.36 4.26
CA ILE A 85 -0.37 -21.07 4.10
C ILE A 85 0.46 -22.36 4.15
N SER A 86 0.03 -23.35 4.94
CA SER A 86 0.71 -24.65 5.02
C SER A 86 0.70 -25.42 3.69
N GLN A 87 -0.29 -25.16 2.83
CA GLN A 87 -0.45 -25.79 1.51
C GLN A 87 0.32 -25.06 0.40
N LEU A 88 0.89 -23.89 0.68
CA LEU A 88 1.67 -23.15 -0.31
C LEU A 88 3.01 -23.84 -0.59
N PRO A 89 3.54 -23.73 -1.83
CA PRO A 89 4.89 -24.18 -2.16
C PRO A 89 5.94 -23.58 -1.21
N GLU A 90 7.05 -24.28 -0.99
CA GLU A 90 8.10 -23.88 -0.06
C GLU A 90 8.61 -22.45 -0.31
N GLU A 91 8.82 -22.07 -1.57
CA GLU A 91 9.21 -20.71 -1.95
C GLU A 91 8.25 -19.63 -1.42
N LYS A 92 6.93 -19.89 -1.51
CA LYS A 92 5.89 -18.97 -1.05
C LYS A 92 5.79 -18.94 0.46
N ARG A 93 5.98 -20.08 1.14
CA ARG A 93 6.06 -20.13 2.60
C ARG A 93 7.26 -19.34 3.14
N VAL A 94 8.42 -19.45 2.50
CA VAL A 94 9.62 -18.70 2.88
C VAL A 94 9.42 -17.19 2.70
N ALA A 95 8.73 -16.77 1.64
CA ALA A 95 8.36 -15.37 1.45
C ALA A 95 7.42 -14.86 2.55
N MET A 96 6.42 -15.66 2.96
CA MET A 96 5.50 -15.30 4.03
C MET A 96 6.20 -15.16 5.40
N GLU A 97 7.11 -16.08 5.72
CA GLU A 97 7.90 -15.97 6.96
C GLU A 97 8.80 -14.73 6.96
N ALA A 98 9.32 -14.31 5.79
CA ALA A 98 10.20 -13.15 5.69
C ALA A 98 9.50 -11.81 6.01
N VAL A 99 8.18 -11.77 5.90
CA VAL A 99 7.35 -10.56 6.15
C VAL A 99 6.53 -10.65 7.42
N LYS A 100 6.63 -11.74 8.18
CA LYS A 100 5.83 -12.03 9.37
C LYS A 100 5.82 -10.91 10.41
N ASP A 101 6.99 -10.33 10.68
CA ASP A 101 7.15 -9.27 11.68
C ASP A 101 6.82 -7.87 11.14
N MET A 102 6.38 -7.79 9.88
CA MET A 102 5.98 -6.54 9.24
C MET A 102 4.49 -6.29 9.45
N TYR A 103 4.09 -5.06 9.18
CA TYR A 103 2.68 -4.67 9.15
C TYR A 103 2.38 -3.85 7.90
N MET A 104 1.13 -3.90 7.49
CA MET A 104 0.56 -3.11 6.42
C MET A 104 -0.35 -2.05 7.04
N LYS A 105 -0.25 -0.81 6.56
CA LYS A 105 -1.10 0.31 6.97
C LYS A 105 -1.82 0.85 5.75
N MET A 106 -3.14 0.92 5.81
CA MET A 106 -3.97 1.51 4.76
C MET A 106 -4.76 2.67 5.37
N GLN A 107 -4.66 3.84 4.76
CA GLN A 107 -5.45 5.01 5.15
C GLN A 107 -6.16 5.57 3.92
N MET A 108 -7.47 5.72 4.00
CA MET A 108 -8.30 6.32 2.96
C MET A 108 -9.24 7.34 3.58
N ASP A 109 -9.34 8.50 2.95
CA ASP A 109 -10.31 9.54 3.26
C ASP A 109 -11.00 9.93 1.96
N GLU A 110 -12.27 9.54 1.81
CA GLU A 110 -13.06 9.83 0.61
C GLU A 110 -13.35 11.31 0.42
N LYS A 111 -13.48 12.05 1.52
CA LYS A 111 -13.78 13.49 1.48
C LYS A 111 -12.57 14.28 0.99
N GLU A 112 -11.40 13.98 1.54
CA GLU A 112 -10.14 14.62 1.16
C GLU A 112 -9.53 14.02 -0.11
N LYS A 113 -10.13 12.94 -0.64
CA LYS A 113 -9.67 12.19 -1.82
C LYS A 113 -8.23 11.73 -1.67
N THR A 114 -7.91 11.23 -0.48
CA THR A 114 -6.59 10.73 -0.14
C THR A 114 -6.61 9.23 0.09
N MET A 115 -5.58 8.56 -0.42
CA MET A 115 -5.37 7.15 -0.18
C MET A 115 -3.87 6.92 -0.01
N SER A 116 -3.49 6.26 1.08
CA SER A 116 -2.11 5.85 1.31
C SER A 116 -2.05 4.38 1.72
N PHE A 117 -1.02 3.74 1.22
CA PHE A 117 -0.72 2.35 1.50
C PHE A 117 0.70 2.26 2.02
N GLY A 118 0.91 1.62 3.16
CA GLY A 118 2.17 1.58 3.87
C GLY A 118 2.57 0.17 4.24
N ILE A 119 3.86 -0.11 4.18
CA ILE A 119 4.46 -1.33 4.71
C ILE A 119 5.54 -0.92 5.70
N GLY A 120 5.44 -1.41 6.93
CA GLY A 120 6.36 -1.06 8.00
C GLY A 120 6.88 -2.25 8.80
N LEU A 121 7.92 -1.97 9.58
CA LEU A 121 8.57 -2.87 10.51
C LEU A 121 8.97 -2.05 11.74
N ASP A 122 8.57 -2.51 12.92
CA ASP A 122 9.14 -2.03 14.17
C ASP A 122 10.38 -2.87 14.48
N PHE A 123 11.54 -2.22 14.62
CA PHE A 123 12.82 -2.88 14.84
C PHE A 123 13.32 -2.61 16.25
N SER A 124 13.89 -3.63 16.89
CA SER A 124 14.52 -3.47 18.22
C SER A 124 16.00 -3.12 18.11
N THR A 125 16.64 -3.54 17.02
CA THR A 125 18.06 -3.31 16.75
C THR A 125 18.27 -2.82 15.32
N ILE A 126 19.31 -2.01 15.09
CA ILE A 126 19.66 -1.50 13.75
C ILE A 126 19.98 -2.65 12.77
N ASP A 127 20.46 -3.79 13.27
CA ASP A 127 20.77 -4.96 12.43
C ASP A 127 19.53 -5.54 11.73
N GLU A 128 18.34 -5.37 12.28
CA GLU A 128 17.08 -5.82 11.66
C GLU A 128 16.73 -5.02 10.39
N LEU A 129 17.24 -3.80 10.26
CA LEU A 129 17.11 -2.99 9.05
C LEU A 129 18.00 -3.49 7.90
N LYS A 130 19.00 -4.35 8.18
CA LYS A 130 19.84 -4.92 7.13
C LYS A 130 19.00 -5.78 6.19
N GLY A 131 18.99 -5.42 4.91
CA GLY A 131 18.22 -6.12 3.89
C GLY A 131 16.72 -5.82 3.92
N ILE A 132 16.25 -4.82 4.69
CA ILE A 132 14.83 -4.46 4.77
C ILE A 132 14.22 -4.16 3.39
N ARG A 133 14.98 -3.50 2.51
CA ARG A 133 14.57 -3.24 1.12
C ARG A 133 14.31 -4.52 0.34
N GLU A 134 15.09 -5.58 0.56
CA GLU A 134 14.88 -6.87 -0.10
C GLU A 134 13.64 -7.59 0.46
N LYS A 135 13.43 -7.53 1.79
CA LYS A 135 12.24 -8.08 2.44
C LYS A 135 10.96 -7.40 1.93
N VAL A 136 10.94 -6.07 1.89
CA VAL A 136 9.83 -5.27 1.34
C VAL A 136 9.58 -5.60 -0.12
N ARG A 137 10.60 -5.91 -0.92
CA ARG A 137 10.44 -6.32 -2.33
C ARG A 137 9.84 -7.72 -2.50
N LYS A 138 9.96 -8.59 -1.49
CA LYS A 138 9.44 -9.96 -1.51
C LYS A 138 8.02 -10.07 -0.94
N ALA A 139 7.59 -9.06 -0.18
CA ALA A 139 6.19 -8.85 0.21
C ALA A 139 5.32 -8.58 -1.02
#